data_AF-A0A958JN97-F1
#
_entry.id   AF-A0A958JN97-F1
#
_cell.length_a   1.000
_cell.length_b   1.000
_cell.length_c   1.000
_cell.angle_alpha   90.00
_cell.angle_beta   90.00
_cell.angle_gamma   90.00
#
_symmetry.space_group_name_H-M   'P 1'
#
loop_
_entity.id
_entity.type
_entity.pdbx_description
1 polymer ?
#
loop_
_entity_poly.entity_id
_entity_poly.type
_entity_poly.pdbx_seq_one_letter_code
_entity_poly.pdbx_strand_id
1 'polypeptide(L)'
;MMGMFKGLNREVEQIAKDKGITKEVIIDAVQSAFLSAAKKKFGEDKEIEAHFNEEEEEIELFEFLNVVETVSDPNLEIGFQEAKKHDPDCEIGDVIGLKMNSEELGRIAAQTAKQVII
;
A
#
# COMPACT_ATOMS: atom_id res chain seq x y z
N MET A 1 6.26 9.80 14.76
CA MET A 1 5.92 8.79 13.74
C MET A 1 6.43 9.31 12.43
N MET A 2 7.46 8.68 11.85
CA MET A 2 8.17 9.19 10.68
C MET A 2 7.60 8.48 9.44
N GLY A 3 6.78 9.19 8.66
CA GLY A 3 6.31 8.71 7.35
C GLY A 3 7.51 8.37 6.49
N MET A 4 7.52 7.16 5.94
CA MET A 4 8.76 6.48 5.59
C MET A 4 9.42 6.91 4.29
N PHE A 5 8.73 7.64 3.42
CA PHE A 5 9.30 8.19 2.20
C PHE A 5 8.63 9.52 1.89
N LYS A 6 8.78 10.51 2.76
CA LYS A 6 8.42 11.90 2.45
C LYS A 6 9.46 12.50 1.51
N GLY A 7 9.05 13.31 0.53
CA GLY A 7 9.98 13.96 -0.39
C GLY A 7 10.21 13.25 -1.72
N LEU A 8 9.44 12.20 -2.06
CA LEU A 8 9.61 11.43 -3.30
C LEU A 8 9.44 12.28 -4.56
N ASN A 9 8.67 13.37 -4.48
CA ASN A 9 8.34 14.20 -5.64
C ASN A 9 9.57 14.65 -6.42
N ARG A 10 10.62 15.09 -5.73
CA ARG A 10 11.82 15.59 -6.39
C ARG A 10 12.57 14.49 -7.16
N GLU A 11 12.61 13.29 -6.61
CA GLU A 11 13.30 12.14 -7.23
C GLU A 11 12.49 11.63 -8.42
N VAL A 12 11.18 11.48 -8.25
CA VAL A 12 10.24 11.09 -9.31
C VAL A 12 10.31 12.09 -10.47
N GLU A 13 10.30 13.40 -10.21
CA GLU A 13 10.40 14.45 -11.24
C GLU A 13 11.73 14.39 -12.01
N GLN A 14 12.84 14.15 -11.30
CA GLN A 14 14.14 14.05 -11.92
C GLN A 14 14.21 12.83 -12.86
N ILE A 15 13.73 11.67 -12.41
CA ILE A 15 13.71 10.43 -13.22
C ILE A 15 12.78 10.59 -14.41
N ALA A 16 11.60 11.18 -14.21
CA ALA A 16 10.64 11.46 -15.28
C ALA A 16 11.28 12.30 -16.39
N LYS A 17 12.00 13.36 -16.01
CA LYS A 17 12.76 14.20 -16.93
C LYS A 17 13.86 13.43 -17.66
N ASP A 18 14.66 12.65 -16.94
CA ASP A 18 15.79 11.91 -17.51
C ASP A 18 15.34 10.79 -18.47
N LYS A 19 14.21 10.14 -18.17
CA LYS A 19 13.61 9.09 -19.02
C LYS A 19 12.66 9.65 -20.09
N GLY A 20 12.36 10.95 -20.07
CA GLY A 20 11.45 11.60 -21.02
C GLY A 20 10.00 11.13 -20.91
N ILE A 21 9.56 10.74 -19.72
CA ILE A 21 8.20 10.27 -19.43
C ILE A 21 7.56 11.14 -18.34
N THR A 22 6.26 10.98 -18.12
CA THR A 22 5.55 11.80 -17.13
C THR A 22 5.77 11.28 -15.71
N LYS A 23 5.53 12.15 -14.74
CA LYS A 23 5.64 11.85 -13.30
C LYS A 23 4.71 10.71 -12.90
N GLU A 24 3.51 10.69 -13.45
CA GLU A 24 2.47 9.69 -13.18
C GLU A 24 2.95 8.29 -13.56
N VAL A 25 3.64 8.14 -14.71
CA VAL A 25 4.19 6.84 -15.14
C VAL A 25 5.25 6.32 -14.16
N ILE A 26 6.06 7.21 -13.57
CA ILE A 26 7.04 6.82 -12.56
C ILE A 26 6.34 6.42 -11.25
N ILE A 27 5.34 7.20 -10.83
CA ILE A 27 4.55 6.91 -9.63
C ILE A 27 3.86 5.54 -9.74
N ASP A 28 3.22 5.26 -10.87
CA ASP A 28 2.58 3.96 -11.15
C ASP A 28 3.58 2.80 -11.09
N ALA A 29 4.78 3.00 -11.64
CA ALA A 29 5.85 2.00 -11.61
C ALA A 29 6.34 1.74 -10.17
N VAL A 30 6.50 2.80 -9.36
CA VAL A 30 6.89 2.69 -7.95
C VAL A 30 5.78 2.00 -7.15
N GLN A 31 4.51 2.40 -7.30
CA GLN A 31 3.37 1.74 -6.66
C GLN A 31 3.32 0.24 -7.00
N SER A 32 3.48 -0.11 -8.28
CA SER A 32 3.49 -1.50 -8.74
C SER A 32 4.62 -2.31 -8.12
N ALA A 33 5.80 -1.72 -7.98
CA ALA A 33 6.94 -2.37 -7.37
C ALA A 33 6.74 -2.60 -5.86
N PHE A 34 6.18 -1.61 -5.16
CA PHE A 34 5.82 -1.73 -3.75
C PHE A 34 4.75 -2.79 -3.52
N LEU A 35 3.70 -2.78 -4.33
CA LEU A 35 2.64 -3.79 -4.31
C LEU A 35 3.21 -5.20 -4.49
N SER A 36 4.07 -5.37 -5.50
CA SER A 36 4.71 -6.66 -5.79
C SER A 36 5.55 -7.15 -4.61
N ALA A 37 6.26 -6.26 -3.93
CA ALA A 37 7.08 -6.63 -2.79
C ALA A 37 6.24 -6.88 -1.53
N ALA A 38 5.15 -6.15 -1.35
CA ALA A 38 4.17 -6.40 -0.29
C ALA A 38 3.53 -7.79 -0.44
N LYS A 39 3.00 -8.13 -1.62
CA LYS A 39 2.42 -9.45 -1.90
C LYS A 39 3.41 -10.59 -1.61
N LYS A 40 4.67 -10.44 -2.02
CA LYS A 40 5.74 -11.42 -1.71
C LYS A 40 6.01 -11.60 -0.21
N LYS A 41 5.83 -10.55 0.60
CA LYS A 41 6.10 -10.62 2.04
C LYS A 41 4.90 -11.09 2.85
N PHE A 42 3.71 -10.56 2.55
CA PHE A 42 2.52 -10.73 3.39
C PHE A 42 1.59 -11.84 2.90
N GLY A 43 1.73 -12.25 1.65
CA GLY A 43 0.90 -13.27 1.02
C GLY A 43 0.41 -12.81 -0.34
N GLU A 44 0.57 -13.65 -1.36
CA GLU A 44 0.10 -13.34 -2.72
C GLU A 44 -1.42 -13.41 -2.85
N ASP A 45 -2.06 -14.16 -1.95
CA ASP A 45 -3.51 -14.37 -1.88
C ASP A 45 -4.24 -13.23 -1.14
N LYS A 46 -3.52 -12.25 -0.58
CA LYS A 46 -4.13 -11.08 0.07
C LYS A 46 -4.46 -10.01 -0.97
N GLU A 47 -5.59 -9.34 -0.76
CA GLU A 47 -5.97 -8.16 -1.55
C GLU A 47 -5.28 -6.93 -0.96
N ILE A 48 -4.17 -6.54 -1.59
CA ILE A 48 -3.36 -5.39 -1.19
C ILE A 48 -3.35 -4.39 -2.33
N GLU A 49 -3.48 -3.10 -2.01
CA GLU A 49 -3.27 -2.01 -2.96
C GLU A 49 -2.19 -1.06 -2.46
N ALA A 50 -1.42 -0.52 -3.41
CA ALA A 50 -0.46 0.56 -3.17
C ALA A 50 -1.05 1.88 -3.68
N HIS A 51 -1.00 2.92 -2.87
CA HIS A 51 -1.48 4.26 -3.22
C HIS A 51 -0.39 5.30 -2.99
N PHE A 52 -0.23 6.25 -3.91
CA PHE A 52 0.63 7.41 -3.68
C PHE A 52 -0.18 8.55 -3.07
N ASN A 53 0.17 8.94 -1.85
CA ASN A 53 -0.38 10.09 -1.17
C ASN A 53 0.40 11.34 -1.61
N GLU A 54 -0.23 12.19 -2.43
CA GLU A 54 0.41 13.41 -2.96
C GLU A 54 0.71 14.45 -1.87
N GLU A 55 -0.12 14.54 -0.83
CA GLU A 55 0.04 15.54 0.25
C GLU A 55 1.22 15.21 1.15
N GLU A 56 1.35 13.93 1.51
CA GLU A 56 2.44 13.42 2.35
C GLU A 56 3.68 13.02 1.52
N GLU A 57 3.53 13.03 0.19
CA GLU A 57 4.50 12.59 -0.82
C GLU A 57 5.03 11.17 -0.57
N GLU A 58 4.18 10.26 -0.08
CA GLU A 58 4.57 8.89 0.31
C GLU A 58 3.73 7.80 -0.38
N ILE A 59 4.27 6.58 -0.45
CA ILE A 59 3.52 5.39 -0.87
C ILE A 59 2.94 4.69 0.36
N GLU A 60 1.63 4.51 0.36
CA GLU A 60 0.86 3.79 1.37
C GLU A 60 0.42 2.43 0.82
N LEU A 61 0.27 1.45 1.70
CA LEU A 61 -0.29 0.14 1.36
C LEU A 61 -1.51 -0.12 2.22
N PHE A 62 -2.56 -0.64 1.59
CA PHE A 62 -3.82 -0.98 2.23
C PHE A 62 -4.15 -2.44 1.94
N GLU A 63 -4.59 -3.16 2.97
CA GLU A 63 -5.17 -4.50 2.83
C GLU A 63 -6.70 -4.38 2.85
N PHE A 64 -7.38 -5.04 1.91
CA PHE A 64 -8.84 -5.02 1.80
C PHE A 64 -9.42 -6.35 2.23
N LEU A 65 -10.36 -6.30 3.18
CA LEU A 65 -10.98 -7.49 3.77
C LEU A 65 -12.51 -7.37 3.72
N ASN A 66 -13.17 -8.46 3.36
CA ASN A 66 -14.62 -8.57 3.39
C ASN A 66 -15.10 -8.75 4.83
N VAL A 67 -16.07 -7.95 5.25
CA VAL A 67 -16.64 -8.02 6.59
C VAL A 67 -17.66 -9.15 6.66
N VAL A 68 -17.38 -10.17 7.46
CA VAL A 68 -18.20 -11.39 7.56
C VAL A 68 -18.57 -11.71 9.00
N GLU A 69 -19.65 -12.47 9.20
CA GLU A 69 -20.03 -12.95 10.53
C GLU A 69 -19.07 -14.03 11.06
N THR A 70 -18.70 -14.99 10.19
CA THR A 70 -17.77 -16.07 10.50
C THR A 70 -16.68 -16.12 9.45
N VAL A 71 -15.42 -15.97 9.87
CA VAL A 71 -14.26 -15.97 8.99
C VAL A 71 -13.96 -17.39 8.50
N SER A 72 -13.89 -17.55 7.18
CA SER A 72 -13.50 -18.76 6.47
C SER A 72 -12.11 -18.64 5.85
N ASP A 73 -11.75 -17.44 5.37
CA ASP A 73 -10.41 -17.12 4.84
C ASP A 73 -9.86 -15.83 5.48
N PRO A 74 -8.91 -15.92 6.43
CA PRO A 74 -8.34 -14.75 7.10
C PRO A 74 -7.45 -13.88 6.20
N ASN A 75 -7.15 -14.29 4.96
CA ASN A 75 -6.45 -13.45 4.00
C ASN A 75 -7.38 -12.47 3.26
N LEU A 76 -8.67 -12.77 3.22
CA LEU A 76 -9.66 -12.04 2.43
C LEU A 76 -10.85 -11.55 3.26
N GLU A 77 -10.95 -11.99 4.51
CA GLU A 77 -12.11 -11.75 5.37
C GLU A 77 -11.69 -11.28 6.76
N ILE A 78 -12.56 -10.45 7.34
CA ILE A 78 -12.46 -9.96 8.71
C ILE A 78 -13.78 -10.16 9.42
N GLY A 79 -13.73 -10.62 10.68
CA GLY A 79 -14.93 -10.80 11.49
C GLY A 79 -15.58 -9.44 11.79
N PHE A 80 -16.90 -9.37 11.73
CA PHE A 80 -17.68 -8.14 11.95
C PHE A 80 -17.31 -7.40 13.25
N GLN A 81 -17.10 -8.13 14.34
CA GLN A 81 -16.70 -7.53 15.62
C GLN A 81 -15.29 -6.93 15.60
N GLU A 82 -14.39 -7.48 14.77
CA GLU A 82 -13.05 -6.91 14.58
C GLU A 82 -13.12 -5.71 13.65
N ALA A 83 -13.86 -5.82 12.54
CA ALA A 83 -14.08 -4.73 11.60
C ALA A 83 -14.63 -3.47 12.30
N LYS A 84 -15.60 -3.64 13.21
CA LYS A 84 -16.17 -2.55 14.03
C LYS A 84 -15.16 -1.80 14.91
N LYS A 85 -13.98 -2.38 15.21
CA LYS A 85 -12.91 -1.68 15.94
C LYS A 85 -12.15 -0.70 15.06
N HIS A 86 -12.13 -0.94 13.75
CA HIS A 86 -11.48 -0.10 12.76
C HIS A 86 -12.44 0.91 12.16
N ASP A 87 -13.67 0.47 11.87
CA ASP A 87 -14.76 1.31 11.37
C ASP A 87 -16.06 0.99 12.12
N PRO A 88 -16.46 1.83 13.09
CA PRO A 88 -17.68 1.63 13.85
C PRO A 88 -18.97 1.64 13.01
N ASP A 89 -18.93 2.12 11.77
CA ASP A 89 -20.09 2.22 10.89
C ASP A 89 -20.18 1.06 9.90
N CYS A 90 -19.16 0.21 9.77
CA CYS A 90 -19.15 -0.91 8.81
C CYS A 90 -20.27 -1.93 9.04
N GLU A 91 -20.75 -2.58 7.99
CA GLU A 91 -21.77 -3.64 8.02
C GLU A 91 -21.22 -4.96 7.49
N ILE A 92 -21.92 -6.07 7.77
CA ILE A 92 -21.61 -7.36 7.15
C ILE A 92 -21.87 -7.26 5.65
N GLY A 93 -20.90 -7.67 4.84
CA GLY A 93 -20.91 -7.54 3.38
C GLY A 93 -20.11 -6.34 2.85
N ASP A 94 -19.68 -5.43 3.73
CA ASP A 94 -18.77 -4.34 3.34
C ASP A 94 -17.35 -4.86 3.08
N VAL A 95 -16.54 -4.01 2.44
CA VAL A 95 -15.10 -4.18 2.33
C VAL A 95 -14.43 -3.07 3.11
N ILE A 96 -13.56 -3.43 4.04
CA ILE A 96 -12.77 -2.46 4.82
C ILE A 96 -11.33 -2.44 4.32
N GLY A 97 -10.79 -1.24 4.11
CA GLY A 97 -9.39 -1.01 3.80
C GLY A 97 -8.58 -0.68 5.06
N LEU A 98 -7.64 -1.54 5.43
CA LEU A 98 -6.77 -1.35 6.59
C LEU A 98 -5.39 -0.91 6.15
N LYS A 99 -4.94 0.27 6.61
CA LYS A 99 -3.58 0.76 6.33
C LYS A 99 -2.55 -0.16 6.96
N MET A 100 -1.64 -0.69 6.14
CA MET A 100 -0.57 -1.58 6.59
C MET A 100 0.52 -0.79 7.33
N ASN A 101 1.10 -1.37 8.39
CA ASN A 101 2.09 -0.69 9.20
C ASN A 101 3.38 -0.40 8.41
N SER A 102 3.75 0.88 8.39
CA SER A 102 4.97 1.38 7.77
C SER A 102 6.24 0.65 8.25
N GLU A 103 6.43 0.39 9.54
CA GLU A 103 7.69 -0.18 10.05
C GLU A 103 8.06 -1.53 9.41
N GLU A 104 7.06 -2.36 9.12
CA GLU A 104 7.29 -3.63 8.43
C GLU A 104 7.56 -3.46 6.94
N LEU A 105 7.05 -2.38 6.35
CA LEU A 105 7.24 -2.00 4.96
C LEU A 105 8.59 -1.32 4.72
N GLY A 106 9.20 -0.70 5.73
CA GLY A 106 10.37 0.17 5.58
C GLY A 106 11.59 -0.51 4.95
N ARG A 107 11.87 -1.77 5.30
CA ARG A 107 13.00 -2.52 4.70
C ARG A 107 12.76 -2.89 3.24
N ILE A 108 11.52 -3.24 2.90
CA ILE A 108 11.12 -3.55 1.53
C ILE A 108 11.16 -2.31 0.66
N ALA A 109 10.52 -1.25 1.16
CA ALA A 109 10.40 0.03 0.49
C ALA A 109 11.76 0.63 0.13
N ALA A 110 12.73 0.61 1.06
CA ALA A 110 14.08 1.10 0.80
C ALA A 110 14.83 0.30 -0.28
N GLN A 111 14.61 -1.02 -0.36
CA GLN A 111 15.22 -1.86 -1.39
C GLN A 111 14.53 -1.70 -2.74
N THR A 112 13.21 -1.67 -2.76
CA THR A 112 12.39 -1.54 -3.97
C THR A 112 12.55 -0.17 -4.61
N ALA A 113 12.46 0.92 -3.84
CA ALA A 113 12.67 2.27 -4.35
C ALA A 113 14.06 2.40 -5.00
N LYS A 114 15.09 1.87 -4.34
CA LYS A 114 16.46 1.83 -4.88
C LYS A 114 16.56 1.04 -6.20
N GLN A 115 15.79 -0.01 -6.40
CA GLN A 115 15.82 -0.79 -7.65
C GLN A 115 15.04 -0.14 -8.80
N VAL A 116 14.01 0.65 -8.49
CA VAL A 116 13.18 1.32 -9.49
C VAL A 116 13.75 2.68 -9.91
N ILE A 117 14.38 3.38 -8.96
CA ILE A 117 14.92 4.73 -9.15
C ILE A 117 16.30 4.75 -9.82
N ILE A 118 17.13 3.72 -9.63
CA ILE A 118 18.50 3.64 -10.18
C ILE A 118 18.51 3.13 -11.63
#